data_AF-A0A328AGX1-F1
#
_entry.id   AF-A0A328AGX1-F1
#
_cell.length_a   1.000
_cell.length_b   1.000
_cell.length_c   1.000
_cell.angle_alpha   90.00
_cell.angle_beta   90.00
_cell.angle_gamma   90.00
#
_symmetry.space_group_name_H-M   'P 1'
#
loop_
_entity.id
_entity.type
_entity.pdbx_description
1 polymer ?
#
loop_
_entity_poly.entity_id
_entity_poly.type
_entity_poly.pdbx_seq_one_letter_code
_entity_poly.pdbx_strand_id
1 'polypeptide(L)'
;MKAAPARRASAAVHFRTEIEKAEADGFARDGMTLRLTLGDVNQLQRDASIPLADISFSDGVMRYLGVRIEKGGVAESVLERGA
;
A
#
# COMPACT_ATOMS: atom_id res chain seq x y z
N MET A 1 -30.85 4.29 -0.21
CA MET A 1 -30.07 3.19 0.43
C MET A 1 -28.63 3.33 -0.05
N LYS A 2 -27.68 3.71 0.81
CA LYS A 2 -26.26 3.77 0.42
C LYS A 2 -25.76 2.34 0.24
N ALA A 3 -25.26 2.01 -0.96
CA ALA A 3 -24.63 0.73 -1.23
C ALA A 3 -23.50 0.52 -0.22
N ALA A 4 -23.54 -0.58 0.52
CA ALA A 4 -22.39 -1.03 1.29
C ALA A 4 -21.23 -1.19 0.30
N PRO A 5 -20.04 -0.62 0.56
CA PRO A 5 -18.93 -0.76 -0.37
C PRO A 5 -18.70 -2.26 -0.57
N ALA A 6 -18.74 -2.70 -1.83
CA ALA A 6 -18.33 -4.06 -2.20
C ALA A 6 -17.06 -4.36 -1.41
N ARG A 7 -16.97 -5.54 -0.77
CA ARG A 7 -15.75 -5.97 -0.07
C ARG A 7 -14.62 -5.81 -1.09
N ARG A 8 -13.88 -4.70 -1.01
CA ARG A 8 -12.72 -4.47 -1.85
C ARG A 8 -11.87 -5.72 -1.61
N ALA A 9 -11.36 -6.34 -2.67
CA ALA A 9 -10.17 -7.18 -2.51
C ALA A 9 -9.24 -6.40 -1.57
N SER A 10 -8.74 -7.05 -0.51
CA SER A 10 -8.14 -6.31 0.60
C SER A 10 -7.14 -5.30 0.05
N ALA A 11 -7.09 -4.10 0.63
CA ALA A 11 -6.26 -3.01 0.10
C ALA A 11 -4.82 -3.48 -0.21
N ALA A 12 -4.34 -4.46 0.58
CA ALA A 12 -3.10 -5.19 0.37
C ALA A 12 -2.97 -5.90 -0.99
N VAL A 13 -3.99 -6.62 -1.45
CA VAL A 13 -4.00 -7.30 -2.75
C VAL A 13 -3.96 -6.27 -3.88
N HIS A 14 -4.75 -5.20 -3.77
CA HIS A 14 -4.76 -4.15 -4.77
C HIS A 14 -3.38 -3.50 -4.92
N PHE A 15 -2.77 -3.05 -3.82
CA PHE A 15 -1.46 -2.41 -3.86
C PHE A 15 -0.33 -3.38 -4.23
N ARG A 16 -0.43 -4.66 -3.85
CA ARG A 16 0.53 -5.67 -4.32
C ARG A 16 0.54 -5.73 -5.84
N THR A 17 -0.64 -5.83 -6.46
CA THR A 17 -0.75 -5.84 -7.93
C THR A 17 -0.23 -4.54 -8.56
N GLU A 18 -0.48 -3.38 -7.95
CA GLU A 18 0.07 -2.11 -8.46
C GLU A 18 1.60 -2.05 -8.38
N ILE A 19 2.18 -2.54 -7.27
CA ILE A 19 3.63 -2.58 -7.06
C ILE A 19 4.28 -3.57 -8.04
N GLU A 20 3.74 -4.79 -8.17
CA GLU A 20 4.21 -5.80 -9.11
C GLU A 20 4.15 -5.29 -10.56
N LYS A 21 3.08 -4.57 -10.92
CA LYS A 21 2.96 -3.94 -12.23
C LYS A 21 4.02 -2.85 -12.42
N ALA A 22 4.23 -1.98 -11.44
CA ALA A 22 5.24 -0.94 -11.53
C ALA A 22 6.66 -1.52 -11.63
N GLU A 23 6.95 -2.63 -10.95
CA GLU A 23 8.21 -3.37 -11.11
C GLU A 23 8.35 -3.96 -12.51
N ALA A 24 7.30 -4.56 -13.05
CA ALA A 24 7.28 -5.06 -14.42
C ALA A 24 7.46 -3.92 -15.45
N ASP A 25 6.99 -2.72 -15.14
CA ASP A 25 7.19 -1.49 -15.91
C ASP A 25 8.63 -0.92 -15.75
N GLY A 26 9.47 -1.52 -14.91
CA GLY A 26 10.89 -1.17 -14.72
C GLY A 26 11.18 -0.20 -13.58
N PHE A 27 10.19 0.14 -12.75
CA PHE A 27 10.39 0.99 -11.59
C PHE A 27 10.95 0.19 -10.40
N ALA A 28 11.96 0.73 -9.72
CA ALA A 28 12.50 0.13 -8.50
C ALA A 28 11.59 0.40 -7.29
N ARG A 29 11.37 -0.61 -6.45
CA ARG A 29 10.56 -0.52 -5.22
C ARG A 29 10.99 0.63 -4.30
N ASP A 30 12.31 0.85 -4.18
CA ASP A 30 12.89 1.91 -3.34
C ASP A 30 12.56 3.32 -3.86
N GLY A 31 12.25 3.46 -5.15
CA GLY A 31 11.80 4.70 -5.77
C GLY A 31 10.29 4.91 -5.72
N MET A 32 9.53 3.96 -5.18
CA MET A 32 8.07 4.05 -5.07
C MET A 32 7.66 4.55 -3.68
N THR A 33 6.59 5.32 -3.64
CA THR A 33 5.92 5.73 -2.41
C THR A 33 4.44 5.41 -2.50
N LEU A 34 3.95 4.58 -1.59
CA LEU A 34 2.55 4.27 -1.43
C LEU A 34 1.92 5.28 -0.47
N ARG A 35 1.14 6.21 -1.01
CA ARG A 35 0.39 7.17 -0.19
C ARG A 35 -0.95 6.56 0.17
N LEU A 36 -1.16 6.31 1.45
CA LEU A 36 -2.36 5.66 1.95
C LEU A 36 -3.20 6.59 2.81
N THR A 37 -4.51 6.48 2.69
CA THR A 37 -5.44 7.04 3.67
C THR A 37 -5.23 6.37 5.03
N LEU A 38 -5.59 7.05 6.13
CA LEU A 38 -5.49 6.45 7.48
C LEU A 38 -6.33 5.18 7.62
N GLY A 39 -7.46 5.09 6.88
CA GLY A 39 -8.30 3.90 6.86
C GLY A 39 -7.59 2.70 6.23
N ASP A 40 -6.96 2.90 5.07
CA ASP A 40 -6.26 1.84 4.35
C ASP A 40 -4.99 1.41 5.08
N VAL A 41 -4.24 2.33 5.71
CA VAL A 41 -3.10 1.98 6.58
C VAL A 41 -3.54 1.07 7.72
N ASN A 42 -4.63 1.41 8.41
CA ASN A 42 -5.15 0.61 9.51
C ASN A 42 -5.66 -0.75 9.03
N GLN A 43 -6.27 -0.81 7.85
CA GLN A 43 -6.69 -2.07 7.25
C GLN A 43 -5.48 -2.94 6.91
N LEU A 44 -4.43 -2.36 6.32
CA LEU A 44 -3.21 -3.06 5.92
C LEU A 44 -2.46 -3.62 7.15
N GLN A 45 -2.38 -2.86 8.24
CA GLN A 45 -1.77 -3.33 9.50
C GLN A 45 -2.56 -4.47 10.18
N ARG A 46 -3.88 -4.54 9.94
CA ARG A 46 -4.76 -5.55 10.54
C ARG A 46 -5.04 -6.73 9.63
N ASP A 47 -4.54 -6.69 8.39
CA ASP A 47 -4.77 -7.74 7.42
C ASP A 47 -3.86 -8.94 7.73
N ALA A 48 -4.46 -9.96 8.34
CA ALA A 48 -3.78 -11.20 8.70
C ALA A 48 -3.34 -12.04 7.48
N SER A 49 -3.75 -11.67 6.25
CA SER A 49 -3.29 -12.33 5.03
C SER A 49 -1.91 -11.84 4.56
N ILE A 50 -1.41 -10.73 5.13
CA ILE A 50 -0.10 -10.19 4.78
C ILE A 50 0.97 -10.91 5.60
N PRO A 51 1.95 -11.57 4.95
CA PRO A 51 3.10 -12.11 5.63
C PRO A 51 3.86 -11.00 6.37
N LEU A 52 4.30 -11.27 7.60
CA LEU A 52 5.11 -10.30 8.35
C LEU A 52 6.42 -9.95 7.63
N ALA A 53 6.93 -10.84 6.77
CA ALA A 53 8.10 -10.58 5.93
C ALA A 53 7.87 -9.51 4.85
N ASP A 54 6.60 -9.30 4.44
CA ASP A 54 6.23 -8.30 3.45
C ASP A 54 6.06 -6.90 4.08
N ILE A 55 5.96 -6.81 5.41
CA ILE A 55 5.85 -5.54 6.13
C ILE A 55 7.14 -5.31 6.92
N SER A 56 7.82 -4.20 6.65
CA SER A 56 8.96 -3.77 7.45
C SER A 56 8.69 -2.40 8.06
N PHE A 57 9.18 -2.19 9.28
CA PHE A 57 9.16 -0.88 9.93
C PHE A 57 10.60 -0.54 10.32
N SER A 58 11.16 0.46 9.66
CA SER A 58 12.54 0.91 9.86
C SER A 58 12.58 2.43 9.87
N ASP A 59 13.34 3.02 10.79
CA ASP A 59 13.50 4.48 10.90
C ASP A 59 12.19 5.26 11.05
N GLY A 60 11.18 4.64 11.68
CA GLY A 60 9.85 5.24 11.83
C GLY A 60 8.98 5.18 10.57
N VAL A 61 9.48 4.56 9.50
CA VAL A 61 8.82 4.44 8.20
C VAL A 61 8.33 3.02 8.01
N MET A 62 7.04 2.89 7.70
CA MET A 62 6.44 1.61 7.32
C MET A 62 6.72 1.36 5.83
N ARG A 63 7.12 0.15 5.48
CA ARG A 63 7.26 -0.31 4.10
C ARG A 63 6.45 -1.56 3.88
N TYR A 64 5.85 -1.67 2.70
CA TYR A 64 5.14 -2.86 2.24
C TYR A 64 5.78 -3.36 0.95
N LEU A 65 6.22 -4.62 0.93
CA LEU A 65 6.98 -5.24 -0.14
C LEU A 65 8.28 -4.49 -0.51
N GLY A 66 8.82 -3.69 0.42
CA GLY A 66 9.97 -2.79 0.19
C GLY A 66 9.59 -1.38 -0.25
N VAL A 67 8.33 -1.14 -0.62
CA VAL A 67 7.83 0.19 -1.01
C VAL A 67 7.50 1.03 0.22
N ARG A 68 7.95 2.29 0.22
CA ARG A 68 7.72 3.24 1.32
C ARG A 68 6.24 3.59 1.46
N ILE A 69 5.70 3.57 2.68
CA ILE A 69 4.33 4.03 2.94
C ILE A 69 4.34 5.42 3.57
N GLU A 70 3.60 6.35 2.96
CA GLU A 70 3.22 7.63 3.57
C GLU A 70 1.77 7.55 4.05
N LYS A 71 1.57 7.77 5.36
CA LYS A 71 0.27 7.66 6.02
C LYS A 71 -0.42 9.02 6.12
N GLY A 72 -1.66 9.09 5.65
CA GLY A 72 -2.50 10.29 5.72
C GLY A 72 -2.12 11.36 4.70
N GLY A 73 -2.84 12.49 4.71
CA GLY A 73 -2.59 13.62 3.80
C GLY A 73 -3.14 13.45 2.38
N VAL A 74 -3.74 12.31 2.05
CA VAL A 74 -4.38 12.05 0.76
C VAL A 74 -5.87 11.70 0.92
N ALA A 75 -6.69 12.11 -0.05
CA ALA A 75 -8.11 11.78 -0.10
C ALA A 75 -8.36 10.32 -0.50
N GLU A 76 -7.47 9.78 -1.34
CA GLU A 76 -7.51 8.41 -1.82
C GLU A 76 -6.11 7.80 -1.81
N SER A 77 -6.05 6.49 -1.64
CA SER A 77 -4.78 5.76 -1.60
C SER A 77 -4.24 5.52 -3.01
N VAL A 78 -2.96 5.82 -3.23
CA VAL A 78 -2.32 5.78 -4.54
C VAL A 78 -0.85 5.36 -4.45
N LEU A 79 -0.40 4.58 -5.44
CA LEU A 79 1.02 4.29 -5.64
C LEU A 79 1.68 5.39 -6.48
N GLU A 80 2.56 6.18 -5.86
CA GLU A 80 3.44 7.09 -6.56
C GLU A 80 4.72 6.36 -6.97
N ARG A 81 4.94 6.29 -8.27
CA ARG A 81 6.18 5.79 -8.88
C ARG A 81 7.03 7.03 -9.06
N GLY A 82 8.19 7.11 -8.41
CA GLY A 82 8.99 8.34 -8.22
C GLY A 82 8.97 9.33 -9.40
N ALA A 83 8.91 10.61 -9.05
CA ALA A 83 9.09 11.73 -9.97
C ALA A 83 10.46 11.72 -10.66
#